data_AF-A0A2A6EIC1-F1
#
_entry.id   AF-A0A2A6EIC1-F1
#
_cell.length_a   1.000
_cell.length_b   1.000
_cell.length_c   1.000
_cell.angle_alpha   90.00
_cell.angle_beta   90.00
_cell.angle_gamma   90.00
#
_symmetry.space_group_name_H-M   'P 1'
#
loop_
_entity.id
_entity.type
_entity.pdbx_description
1 polymer ?
#
loop_
_entity_poly.entity_id
_entity_poly.type
_entity_poly.pdbx_seq_one_letter_code
_entity_poly.pdbx_strand_id
1 'polypeptide(L)'
;MYATIAALFVVMFALPTTMHAQTEYDLTICGTKVTSANCNDLSKIDGVSGTAKYDPSSKVLTLQNATISCDNNNAIVSYIDDLTIKVVGTNNLTVADNAALSFRKPLTIMGGGVLNAKSKSDCAIFANETNLTIDNCTVNAESGAYGIAGKSGSSEELTIRNATVTAIGTGNGSICDFAELNMEGCGITQPVGATFSSSKHGVVLNGEIVKSKVVIQELTKYDLTICGEEVTSANCGNLSVIDGVSGTVKYDPSNKLLTLQGATISSNTTNAIVSYIDGLMIKVIGTSTLTVADNAALSFRKPLTIMGGGVLNAKSKSDCAIFANETNLTIDNCTVNAESGAYGIAGKSGSSEEFTIRNATVTAIGTGNGSLCDFAELNLKGCNITEPSGATFSSSMHGIVLNGEIVKSKVVIKKDPTAIETPTADNTAVQGIYTLSGVRMSGELKDLPKGVYIVNGKKVVKQ
;
A
#
# COMPACT_ATOMS: atom_id res chain seq x y z
N MET A 1 -59.29 -85.10 -12.39
CA MET A 1 -59.27 -84.91 -13.85
C MET A 1 -59.56 -83.44 -14.13
N TYR A 2 -58.67 -82.79 -14.87
CA TYR A 2 -58.67 -81.41 -15.40
C TYR A 2 -58.52 -80.22 -14.44
N ALA A 3 -57.33 -79.62 -14.56
CA ALA A 3 -56.97 -78.26 -14.20
C ALA A 3 -57.70 -77.25 -15.09
N THR A 4 -57.97 -76.04 -14.58
CA THR A 4 -58.11 -74.86 -15.43
C THR A 4 -57.64 -73.61 -14.70
N ILE A 5 -56.57 -73.04 -15.24
CA ILE A 5 -55.99 -71.72 -14.96
C ILE A 5 -56.89 -70.65 -15.57
N ALA A 6 -57.14 -69.52 -14.89
CA ALA A 6 -57.58 -68.30 -15.55
C ALA A 6 -57.04 -67.04 -14.83
N ALA A 7 -56.42 -66.19 -15.64
CA ALA A 7 -55.57 -65.05 -15.35
C ALA A 7 -56.14 -63.93 -14.46
N LEU A 8 -55.26 -63.38 -13.62
CA LEU A 8 -55.39 -62.08 -12.97
C LEU A 8 -54.95 -60.99 -13.97
N PHE A 9 -55.86 -60.15 -14.46
CA PHE A 9 -55.52 -58.94 -15.21
C PHE A 9 -55.50 -57.75 -14.25
N VAL A 10 -54.30 -57.30 -13.86
CA VAL A 10 -54.09 -55.99 -13.25
C VAL A 10 -53.70 -55.03 -14.36
N VAL A 11 -54.67 -54.23 -14.82
CA VAL A 11 -54.39 -53.12 -15.74
C VAL A 11 -53.75 -52.00 -14.94
N MET A 12 -52.43 -51.88 -15.03
CA MET A 12 -51.66 -50.76 -14.49
C MET A 12 -51.89 -49.56 -15.43
N PHE A 13 -52.81 -48.67 -15.07
CA PHE A 13 -52.93 -47.36 -15.73
C PHE A 13 -51.69 -46.55 -15.38
N ALA A 14 -50.71 -46.54 -16.29
CA ALA A 14 -49.65 -45.53 -16.27
C ALA A 14 -50.29 -44.18 -16.57
N LEU A 15 -50.48 -43.36 -15.52
CA LEU A 15 -50.76 -41.94 -15.70
C LEU A 15 -49.58 -41.32 -16.45
N PRO A 16 -49.81 -40.51 -17.50
CA PRO A 16 -48.72 -39.77 -18.12
C PRO A 16 -48.14 -38.83 -17.07
N THR A 17 -46.90 -39.07 -16.67
CA THR A 17 -46.15 -38.09 -15.89
C THR A 17 -46.00 -36.86 -16.77
N THR A 18 -46.65 -35.76 -16.37
CA THR A 18 -46.44 -34.45 -16.98
C THR A 18 -45.00 -34.04 -16.70
N MET A 19 -44.10 -34.38 -17.63
CA MET A 19 -42.74 -33.86 -17.67
C MET A 19 -42.85 -32.37 -17.97
N HIS A 20 -42.85 -31.53 -16.93
CA HIS A 20 -42.76 -30.09 -17.11
C HIS A 20 -41.47 -29.78 -17.87
N ALA A 21 -41.55 -28.96 -18.92
CA ALA A 21 -40.38 -28.49 -19.63
C ALA A 21 -39.46 -27.78 -18.62
N GLN A 22 -38.30 -28.38 -18.37
CA GLN A 22 -37.30 -27.86 -17.45
C GLN A 22 -36.58 -26.71 -18.16
N THR A 23 -36.63 -25.52 -17.57
CA THR A 23 -35.86 -24.37 -18.09
C THR A 23 -34.39 -24.62 -17.79
N GLU A 24 -33.56 -24.69 -18.82
CA GLU A 24 -32.11 -24.64 -18.66
C GLU A 24 -31.68 -23.17 -18.53
N TYR A 25 -30.75 -22.90 -17.62
CA TYR A 25 -30.11 -21.60 -17.48
C TYR A 25 -28.70 -21.69 -18.05
N ASP A 26 -28.20 -20.56 -18.53
CA ASP A 26 -26.86 -20.37 -19.09
C ASP A 26 -25.75 -20.39 -18.01
N LEU A 27 -25.88 -21.31 -17.04
CA LEU A 27 -25.00 -21.50 -15.89
C LEU A 27 -24.71 -22.99 -15.74
N THR A 28 -23.43 -23.32 -15.58
CA THR A 28 -22.95 -24.68 -15.35
C THR A 28 -22.09 -24.71 -14.10
N ILE A 29 -22.31 -25.69 -13.22
CA ILE A 29 -21.56 -25.92 -11.99
C ILE A 29 -20.96 -27.33 -12.06
N CYS A 30 -19.63 -27.46 -11.95
CA CYS A 30 -18.92 -28.75 -12.05
C CYS A 30 -19.29 -29.59 -13.30
N GLY A 31 -19.63 -28.94 -14.42
CA GLY A 31 -20.09 -29.61 -15.65
C GLY A 31 -21.58 -29.96 -15.70
N THR A 32 -22.32 -29.71 -14.61
CA THR A 32 -23.78 -29.92 -14.55
C THR A 32 -24.52 -28.63 -14.87
N LYS A 33 -25.45 -28.67 -15.84
CA LYS A 33 -26.30 -27.53 -16.17
C LYS A 33 -27.22 -27.16 -15.01
N VAL A 34 -27.34 -25.87 -14.74
CA VAL A 34 -28.33 -25.35 -13.79
C VAL A 34 -29.65 -25.16 -14.51
N THR A 35 -30.74 -25.50 -13.82
CA THR A 35 -32.07 -25.61 -14.37
C THR A 35 -33.12 -25.24 -13.33
N SER A 36 -34.38 -25.08 -13.73
CA SER A 36 -35.48 -24.82 -12.79
C SER A 36 -35.67 -25.92 -11.73
N ALA A 37 -35.14 -27.13 -11.93
CA ALA A 37 -35.25 -28.24 -10.98
C ALA A 37 -34.17 -28.23 -9.87
N ASN A 38 -32.98 -27.66 -10.13
CA ASN A 38 -31.86 -27.67 -9.20
C ASN A 38 -31.37 -26.27 -8.78
N CYS A 39 -31.84 -25.19 -9.39
CA CYS A 39 -31.35 -23.83 -9.11
C CYS A 39 -31.49 -23.41 -7.63
N ASN A 40 -32.53 -23.87 -6.93
CA ASN A 40 -32.74 -23.53 -5.52
C ASN A 40 -31.82 -24.26 -4.54
N ASP A 41 -31.15 -25.34 -4.97
CA ASP A 41 -30.25 -26.13 -4.15
C ASP A 41 -29.23 -26.86 -5.05
N LEU A 42 -28.08 -26.22 -5.24
CA LEU A 42 -26.98 -26.75 -6.05
C LEU A 42 -26.09 -27.73 -5.28
N SER A 43 -26.31 -27.93 -3.97
CA SER A 43 -25.53 -28.88 -3.16
C SER A 43 -25.69 -30.34 -3.59
N LYS A 44 -26.71 -30.62 -4.42
CA LYS A 44 -26.95 -31.93 -5.04
C LYS A 44 -26.05 -32.23 -6.23
N ILE A 45 -25.29 -31.24 -6.70
CA ILE A 45 -24.30 -31.43 -7.76
C ILE A 45 -23.02 -31.97 -7.12
N ASP A 46 -22.49 -33.06 -7.68
CA ASP A 46 -21.24 -33.66 -7.21
C ASP A 46 -20.10 -32.62 -7.20
N GLY A 47 -19.39 -32.54 -6.07
CA GLY A 47 -18.34 -31.55 -5.85
C GLY A 47 -18.80 -30.26 -5.17
N VAL A 48 -20.10 -30.08 -4.94
CA VAL A 48 -20.66 -28.92 -4.22
C VAL A 48 -20.96 -29.28 -2.76
N SER A 49 -20.53 -28.41 -1.84
CA SER A 49 -20.90 -28.47 -0.42
C SER A 49 -21.15 -27.07 0.13
N GLY A 50 -21.77 -26.97 1.30
CA GLY A 50 -22.28 -25.70 1.84
C GLY A 50 -23.53 -25.22 1.09
N THR A 51 -23.82 -23.93 1.16
CA THR A 51 -25.03 -23.37 0.54
C THR A 51 -24.70 -22.73 -0.79
N ALA A 52 -25.22 -23.30 -1.88
CA ALA A 52 -25.14 -22.73 -3.22
C ALA A 52 -26.54 -22.74 -3.87
N LYS A 53 -27.02 -21.58 -4.32
CA LYS A 53 -28.32 -21.45 -5.00
C LYS A 53 -28.29 -20.33 -6.03
N TYR A 54 -29.00 -20.53 -7.14
CA TYR A 54 -29.19 -19.57 -8.21
C TYR A 54 -30.64 -19.09 -8.26
N ASP A 55 -30.86 -17.79 -8.11
CA ASP A 55 -32.14 -17.14 -8.34
C ASP A 55 -32.18 -16.60 -9.79
N PRO A 56 -32.99 -17.21 -10.68
CA PRO A 56 -33.08 -16.78 -12.07
C PRO A 56 -33.80 -15.43 -12.24
N SER A 57 -34.63 -15.02 -11.28
CA SER A 57 -35.41 -13.77 -11.38
C SER A 57 -34.53 -12.54 -11.16
N SER A 58 -33.58 -12.64 -10.23
CA SER A 58 -32.62 -11.58 -9.93
C SER A 58 -31.24 -11.82 -10.56
N LYS A 59 -31.04 -12.97 -11.23
CA LYS A 59 -29.74 -13.43 -11.75
C LYS A 59 -28.65 -13.45 -10.68
N VAL A 60 -28.97 -13.99 -9.50
CA VAL A 60 -28.04 -14.05 -8.36
C VAL A 60 -27.67 -15.48 -8.03
N LEU A 61 -26.38 -15.82 -8.15
CA LEU A 61 -25.80 -17.03 -7.58
C LEU A 61 -25.30 -16.71 -6.17
N THR A 62 -26.00 -17.19 -5.14
CA THR A 62 -25.56 -17.05 -3.75
C THR A 62 -24.67 -18.22 -3.36
N LEU A 63 -23.47 -17.91 -2.88
CA LEU A 63 -22.53 -18.84 -2.25
C LEU A 63 -22.39 -18.46 -0.78
N GLN A 64 -22.74 -19.37 0.12
CA GLN A 64 -22.59 -19.17 1.55
C GLN A 64 -21.88 -20.35 2.20
N ASN A 65 -20.65 -20.11 2.66
CA ASN A 65 -19.73 -21.15 3.15
C ASN A 65 -19.64 -22.35 2.19
N ALA A 66 -19.71 -22.08 0.88
CA ALA A 66 -19.79 -23.09 -0.16
C ALA A 66 -18.39 -23.54 -0.59
N THR A 67 -18.25 -24.81 -0.92
CA THR A 67 -17.07 -25.32 -1.63
C THR A 67 -17.54 -26.01 -2.90
N ILE A 68 -16.96 -25.62 -4.04
CA ILE A 68 -17.21 -26.19 -5.37
C ILE A 68 -15.88 -26.69 -5.90
N SER A 69 -15.72 -28.01 -6.00
CA SER A 69 -14.48 -28.63 -6.47
C SER A 69 -14.74 -29.78 -7.42
N CYS A 70 -14.07 -29.76 -8.56
CA CYS A 70 -14.20 -30.78 -9.60
C CYS A 70 -12.89 -30.95 -10.39
N ASP A 71 -12.69 -32.15 -10.92
CA ASP A 71 -11.42 -32.52 -11.56
C ASP A 71 -11.33 -32.03 -13.01
N ASN A 72 -12.37 -32.31 -13.81
CA ASN A 72 -12.30 -32.17 -15.28
C ASN A 72 -13.10 -30.99 -15.84
N ASN A 73 -13.72 -30.19 -14.98
CA ASN A 73 -14.57 -29.06 -15.37
C ASN A 73 -14.14 -27.79 -14.65
N ASN A 74 -14.57 -26.63 -15.16
CA ASN A 74 -14.60 -25.42 -14.35
C ASN A 74 -15.55 -25.60 -13.16
N ALA A 75 -15.27 -24.94 -12.02
CA ALA A 75 -16.19 -24.96 -10.90
C ALA A 75 -17.48 -24.20 -11.26
N ILE A 76 -17.35 -23.04 -11.92
CA ILE A 76 -18.47 -22.24 -12.41
C ILE A 76 -18.19 -21.78 -13.85
N VAL A 77 -19.15 -22.01 -14.75
CA VAL A 77 -19.20 -21.39 -16.09
C VAL A 77 -20.49 -20.62 -16.26
N SER A 78 -20.41 -19.35 -16.67
CA SER A 78 -21.58 -18.50 -16.94
C SER A 78 -21.58 -17.89 -18.33
N TYR A 79 -22.74 -17.92 -18.98
CA TYR A 79 -23.10 -17.14 -20.16
C TYR A 79 -24.28 -16.20 -19.86
N ILE A 80 -24.65 -16.04 -18.59
CA ILE A 80 -25.73 -15.15 -18.16
C ILE A 80 -25.27 -13.70 -18.18
N ASP A 81 -26.03 -12.86 -18.86
CA ASP A 81 -25.85 -11.41 -18.88
C ASP A 81 -26.14 -10.79 -17.51
N ASP A 82 -25.17 -10.05 -16.97
CA ASP A 82 -25.21 -9.40 -15.64
C ASP A 82 -25.39 -10.39 -14.48
N LEU A 83 -24.70 -11.53 -14.49
CA LEU A 83 -24.71 -12.45 -13.36
C LEU A 83 -24.08 -11.81 -12.13
N THR A 84 -24.76 -11.89 -10.98
CA THR A 84 -24.18 -11.54 -9.68
C THR A 84 -23.85 -12.81 -8.89
N ILE A 85 -22.60 -12.99 -8.51
CA ILE A 85 -22.17 -13.96 -7.50
C ILE A 85 -22.14 -13.26 -6.14
N LYS A 86 -23.10 -13.59 -5.28
CA LYS A 86 -23.18 -13.08 -3.90
C LYS A 86 -22.47 -14.03 -2.95
N VAL A 87 -21.34 -13.62 -2.39
CA VAL A 87 -20.52 -14.40 -1.46
C VAL A 87 -20.76 -13.98 -0.01
N VAL A 88 -21.10 -14.96 0.83
CA VAL A 88 -21.31 -14.81 2.27
C VAL A 88 -20.42 -15.82 3.00
N GLY A 89 -19.77 -15.41 4.09
CA GLY A 89 -18.78 -16.26 4.76
C GLY A 89 -17.59 -16.57 3.84
N THR A 90 -17.01 -17.77 3.96
CA THR A 90 -15.81 -18.16 3.17
C THR A 90 -16.17 -19.22 2.15
N ASN A 91 -16.00 -18.90 0.86
CA ASN A 91 -16.38 -19.76 -0.25
C ASN A 91 -15.14 -20.19 -1.04
N ASN A 92 -15.11 -21.42 -1.54
CA ASN A 92 -13.96 -21.99 -2.22
C ASN A 92 -14.36 -22.60 -3.57
N LEU A 93 -13.68 -22.18 -4.63
CA LEU A 93 -13.71 -22.79 -5.95
C LEU A 93 -12.33 -23.43 -6.17
N THR A 94 -12.26 -24.73 -6.41
CA THR A 94 -10.97 -25.42 -6.57
C THR A 94 -11.02 -26.45 -7.68
N VAL A 95 -10.19 -26.23 -8.70
CA VAL A 95 -10.08 -27.10 -9.87
C VAL A 95 -8.61 -27.36 -10.20
N ALA A 96 -8.33 -28.42 -10.96
CA ALA A 96 -6.98 -28.70 -11.42
C ALA A 96 -6.69 -27.99 -12.74
N ASP A 97 -7.37 -28.42 -13.81
CA ASP A 97 -6.88 -28.17 -15.18
C ASP A 97 -7.64 -27.10 -15.95
N ASN A 98 -8.73 -26.58 -15.38
CA ASN A 98 -9.59 -25.57 -15.99
C ASN A 98 -9.61 -24.28 -15.16
N ALA A 99 -10.23 -23.22 -15.69
CA ALA A 99 -10.47 -22.04 -14.88
C ALA A 99 -11.45 -22.31 -13.72
N ALA A 100 -11.19 -21.78 -12.52
CA ALA A 100 -12.12 -22.01 -11.41
C ALA A 100 -13.45 -21.29 -11.64
N LEU A 101 -13.39 -20.04 -12.09
CA LEU A 101 -14.53 -19.25 -12.56
C LEU A 101 -14.29 -18.79 -14.00
N SER A 102 -15.17 -19.17 -14.94
CA SER A 102 -15.14 -18.68 -16.33
C SER A 102 -16.47 -18.06 -16.72
N PHE A 103 -16.44 -16.92 -17.39
CA PHE A 103 -17.67 -16.26 -17.87
C PHE A 103 -17.42 -15.52 -19.17
N ARG A 104 -18.50 -15.35 -19.96
CA ARG A 104 -18.49 -14.68 -21.28
C ARG A 104 -19.48 -13.52 -21.40
N LYS A 105 -20.09 -13.17 -20.28
CA LYS A 105 -20.98 -12.03 -20.11
C LYS A 105 -20.66 -11.32 -18.80
N PRO A 106 -20.98 -10.02 -18.65
CA PRO A 106 -20.59 -9.25 -17.49
C PRO A 106 -20.97 -9.94 -16.18
N LEU A 107 -20.02 -9.95 -15.24
CA LEU A 107 -20.19 -10.64 -13.96
C LEU A 107 -19.78 -9.72 -12.81
N THR A 108 -20.57 -9.73 -11.74
CA THR A 108 -20.26 -9.04 -10.48
C THR A 108 -20.07 -10.03 -9.34
N ILE A 109 -19.01 -9.88 -8.54
CA ILE A 109 -18.79 -10.61 -7.29
C ILE A 109 -18.98 -9.62 -6.13
N MET A 110 -19.88 -9.92 -5.20
CA MET A 110 -20.18 -9.03 -4.06
C MET A 110 -20.68 -9.77 -2.82
N GLY A 111 -20.90 -9.07 -1.70
CA GLY A 111 -21.67 -9.62 -0.56
C GLY A 111 -20.95 -9.66 0.78
N GLY A 112 -19.79 -8.99 0.91
CA GLY A 112 -19.00 -8.88 2.15
C GLY A 112 -18.23 -10.14 2.56
N GLY A 113 -18.48 -11.29 1.91
CA GLY A 113 -17.77 -12.54 2.14
C GLY A 113 -16.42 -12.63 1.41
N VAL A 114 -15.84 -13.82 1.50
CA VAL A 114 -14.58 -14.20 0.84
C VAL A 114 -14.86 -15.23 -0.25
N LEU A 115 -14.32 -15.01 -1.45
CA LEU A 115 -14.22 -16.00 -2.52
C LEU A 115 -12.77 -16.40 -2.74
N ASN A 116 -12.46 -17.66 -2.52
CA ASN A 116 -11.16 -18.25 -2.88
C ASN A 116 -11.34 -19.01 -4.20
N ALA A 117 -10.72 -18.55 -5.27
CA ALA A 117 -10.67 -19.23 -6.56
C ALA A 117 -9.28 -19.80 -6.79
N LYS A 118 -9.18 -21.12 -7.00
CA LYS A 118 -7.92 -21.81 -7.23
C LYS A 118 -7.97 -22.71 -8.45
N SER A 119 -6.97 -22.55 -9.31
CA SER A 119 -6.67 -23.45 -10.43
C SER A 119 -5.22 -23.91 -10.33
N LYS A 120 -4.85 -25.06 -10.90
CA LYS A 120 -3.42 -25.46 -10.96
C LYS A 120 -2.76 -25.00 -12.24
N SER A 121 -3.45 -25.11 -13.39
CA SER A 121 -2.82 -24.90 -14.71
C SER A 121 -3.52 -23.91 -15.63
N ASP A 122 -4.68 -23.37 -15.27
CA ASP A 122 -5.43 -22.37 -16.05
C ASP A 122 -5.68 -21.11 -15.20
N CYS A 123 -6.65 -20.27 -15.51
CA CYS A 123 -6.96 -19.06 -14.74
C CYS A 123 -7.65 -19.40 -13.42
N ALA A 124 -7.33 -18.74 -12.30
CA ALA A 124 -8.25 -18.81 -11.16
C ALA A 124 -9.59 -18.14 -11.50
N ILE A 125 -9.56 -16.97 -12.15
CA ILE A 125 -10.75 -16.28 -12.67
C ILE A 125 -10.49 -15.84 -14.12
N PHE A 126 -11.38 -16.22 -15.04
CA PHE A 126 -11.27 -15.93 -16.48
C PHE A 126 -12.47 -15.14 -17.01
N ALA A 127 -12.24 -13.87 -17.33
CA ALA A 127 -13.19 -12.97 -17.96
C ALA A 127 -13.03 -13.03 -19.49
N ASN A 128 -13.75 -13.92 -20.16
CA ASN A 128 -13.55 -14.16 -21.58
C ASN A 128 -14.30 -13.12 -22.42
N GLU A 129 -13.57 -12.16 -23.01
CA GLU A 129 -14.12 -11.08 -23.85
C GLU A 129 -15.24 -10.30 -23.14
N THR A 130 -15.12 -10.11 -21.82
CA THR A 130 -16.16 -9.48 -21.02
C THR A 130 -15.61 -8.87 -19.73
N ASN A 131 -16.46 -8.16 -18.99
CA ASN A 131 -16.06 -7.34 -17.86
C ASN A 131 -16.32 -8.03 -16.52
N LEU A 132 -15.43 -7.79 -15.57
CA LEU A 132 -15.54 -8.25 -14.18
C LEU A 132 -15.66 -7.06 -13.24
N THR A 133 -16.66 -7.09 -12.37
CA THR A 133 -16.74 -6.19 -11.21
C THR A 133 -16.57 -6.98 -9.92
N ILE A 134 -15.69 -6.51 -9.04
CA ILE A 134 -15.53 -7.01 -7.67
C ILE A 134 -15.89 -5.88 -6.72
N ASP A 135 -16.95 -6.04 -5.94
CA ASP A 135 -17.54 -4.96 -5.15
C ASP A 135 -17.77 -5.40 -3.70
N ASN A 136 -17.20 -4.66 -2.74
CA ASN A 136 -17.45 -4.81 -1.31
C ASN A 136 -17.37 -6.28 -0.83
N CYS A 137 -16.30 -6.98 -1.21
CA CYS A 137 -16.00 -8.35 -0.80
C CYS A 137 -14.48 -8.61 -0.86
N THR A 138 -14.08 -9.82 -0.47
CA THR A 138 -12.69 -10.29 -0.64
C THR A 138 -12.62 -11.38 -1.70
N VAL A 139 -11.69 -11.26 -2.64
CA VAL A 139 -11.40 -12.28 -3.65
C VAL A 139 -9.93 -12.68 -3.60
N ASN A 140 -9.67 -13.97 -3.43
CA ASN A 140 -8.33 -14.55 -3.51
C ASN A 140 -8.27 -15.47 -4.73
N ALA A 141 -7.49 -15.10 -5.74
CA ALA A 141 -7.35 -15.84 -7.00
C ALA A 141 -5.92 -16.37 -7.14
N GLU A 142 -5.73 -17.69 -7.09
CA GLU A 142 -4.42 -18.31 -7.10
C GLU A 142 -4.33 -19.39 -8.19
N SER A 143 -3.31 -19.29 -9.05
CA SER A 143 -3.02 -20.32 -10.04
C SER A 143 -1.54 -20.41 -10.44
N GLY A 144 -1.17 -21.61 -10.92
CA GLY A 144 0.10 -21.85 -11.60
C GLY A 144 0.23 -21.09 -12.93
N ALA A 145 -0.87 -20.69 -13.57
CA ALA A 145 -0.87 -19.95 -14.84
C ALA A 145 -1.26 -18.47 -14.67
N TYR A 146 -2.55 -18.19 -14.49
CA TYR A 146 -3.11 -16.84 -14.40
C TYR A 146 -3.93 -16.66 -13.11
N GLY A 147 -3.72 -15.55 -12.40
CA GLY A 147 -4.56 -15.22 -11.24
C GLY A 147 -5.96 -14.79 -11.70
N ILE A 148 -6.07 -13.56 -12.17
CA ILE A 148 -7.28 -12.99 -12.78
C ILE A 148 -6.89 -12.51 -14.17
N ALA A 149 -7.54 -13.03 -15.21
CA ALA A 149 -7.20 -12.68 -16.59
C ALA A 149 -8.43 -12.42 -17.46
N GLY A 150 -8.30 -11.48 -18.40
CA GLY A 150 -9.14 -11.43 -19.59
C GLY A 150 -8.63 -12.38 -20.68
N LYS A 151 -9.16 -12.31 -21.90
CA LYS A 151 -8.73 -13.17 -23.02
C LYS A 151 -7.64 -12.53 -23.88
N SER A 152 -7.79 -11.25 -24.22
CA SER A 152 -6.85 -10.56 -25.12
C SER A 152 -6.44 -9.16 -24.67
N GLY A 153 -7.05 -8.62 -23.61
CA GLY A 153 -6.79 -7.26 -23.14
C GLY A 153 -7.25 -6.18 -24.11
N SER A 154 -8.09 -6.52 -25.08
CA SER A 154 -8.53 -5.62 -26.15
C SER A 154 -9.76 -4.82 -25.76
N SER A 155 -10.63 -5.38 -24.91
CA SER A 155 -11.89 -4.75 -24.51
C SER A 155 -12.33 -5.07 -23.09
N GLU A 156 -11.70 -6.06 -22.45
CA GLU A 156 -12.09 -6.53 -21.13
C GLU A 156 -11.69 -5.52 -20.06
N GLU A 157 -12.63 -5.18 -19.19
CA GLU A 157 -12.39 -4.28 -18.06
C GLU A 157 -12.49 -5.04 -16.73
N LEU A 158 -11.54 -4.79 -15.84
CA LEU A 158 -11.61 -5.22 -14.44
C LEU A 158 -11.91 -4.00 -13.57
N THR A 159 -13.03 -4.03 -12.86
CA THR A 159 -13.40 -2.98 -11.89
C THR A 159 -13.39 -3.53 -10.48
N ILE A 160 -12.72 -2.83 -9.56
CA ILE A 160 -12.63 -3.17 -8.15
C ILE A 160 -13.11 -1.98 -7.32
N ARG A 161 -14.16 -2.18 -6.51
CA ARG A 161 -14.78 -1.14 -5.68
C ARG A 161 -14.79 -1.56 -4.21
N ASN A 162 -14.12 -0.79 -3.35
CA ASN A 162 -14.12 -1.01 -1.89
C ASN A 162 -13.92 -2.49 -1.51
N ALA A 163 -13.05 -3.18 -2.26
CA ALA A 163 -12.86 -4.62 -2.17
C ALA A 163 -11.39 -4.94 -1.93
N THR A 164 -11.14 -6.14 -1.38
CA THR A 164 -9.79 -6.68 -1.24
C THR A 164 -9.59 -7.80 -2.24
N VAL A 165 -8.62 -7.65 -3.14
CA VAL A 165 -8.26 -8.65 -4.14
C VAL A 165 -6.82 -9.07 -3.93
N THR A 166 -6.58 -10.37 -3.72
CA THR A 166 -5.27 -10.98 -3.79
C THR A 166 -5.20 -11.89 -5.02
N ALA A 167 -4.26 -11.64 -5.92
CA ALA A 167 -4.07 -12.45 -7.11
C ALA A 167 -2.64 -12.98 -7.22
N ILE A 168 -2.49 -14.26 -7.56
CA ILE A 168 -1.22 -14.92 -7.79
C ILE A 168 -1.36 -15.77 -9.06
N GLY A 169 -0.64 -15.40 -10.12
CA GLY A 169 -0.53 -16.19 -11.35
C GLY A 169 0.93 -16.33 -11.75
N THR A 170 1.53 -17.49 -11.47
CA THR A 170 2.99 -17.66 -11.55
C THR A 170 3.53 -17.86 -12.96
N GLY A 171 2.70 -18.34 -13.88
CA GLY A 171 3.11 -18.66 -15.25
C GLY A 171 3.12 -17.42 -16.14
N ASN A 172 1.98 -16.73 -16.20
CA ASN A 172 1.71 -15.69 -17.20
C ASN A 172 1.44 -14.32 -16.58
N GLY A 173 0.69 -14.24 -15.48
CA GLY A 173 0.46 -12.99 -14.77
C GLY A 173 -0.58 -13.11 -13.66
N SER A 174 -0.43 -12.30 -12.62
CA SER A 174 -1.37 -12.26 -11.50
C SER A 174 -2.65 -11.50 -11.83
N ILE A 175 -2.54 -10.34 -12.50
CA ILE A 175 -3.67 -9.60 -13.08
C ILE A 175 -3.22 -9.10 -14.45
N CYS A 176 -3.76 -9.67 -15.53
CA CYS A 176 -3.35 -9.37 -16.90
C CYS A 176 -4.46 -9.59 -17.93
N ASP A 177 -4.17 -9.32 -19.19
CA ASP A 177 -5.07 -9.45 -20.33
C ASP A 177 -6.37 -8.65 -20.18
N PHE A 178 -6.30 -7.47 -19.54
CA PHE A 178 -7.38 -6.49 -19.46
C PHE A 178 -7.01 -5.22 -20.23
N ALA A 179 -7.98 -4.60 -20.90
CA ALA A 179 -7.85 -3.29 -21.52
C ALA A 179 -7.72 -2.19 -20.46
N GLU A 180 -8.49 -2.31 -19.37
CA GLU A 180 -8.53 -1.33 -18.28
C GLU A 180 -8.64 -2.00 -16.92
N LEU A 181 -8.02 -1.38 -15.91
CA LEU A 181 -8.20 -1.68 -14.49
C LEU A 181 -8.72 -0.43 -13.78
N ASN A 182 -9.99 -0.48 -13.40
CA ASN A 182 -10.68 0.58 -12.68
C ASN A 182 -10.70 0.28 -11.18
N MET A 183 -10.27 1.23 -10.35
CA MET A 183 -10.19 1.08 -8.90
C MET A 183 -10.89 2.25 -8.21
N GLU A 184 -11.90 1.96 -7.40
CA GLU A 184 -12.65 2.96 -6.63
C GLU A 184 -12.52 2.66 -5.14
N GLY A 185 -11.98 3.61 -4.37
CA GLY A 185 -11.73 3.43 -2.93
C GLY A 185 -10.58 2.47 -2.57
N CYS A 186 -9.87 1.93 -3.57
CA CYS A 186 -8.76 1.00 -3.39
C CYS A 186 -7.60 1.32 -4.33
N GLY A 187 -6.47 0.65 -4.13
CA GLY A 187 -5.34 0.69 -5.06
C GLY A 187 -4.40 -0.50 -4.89
N ILE A 188 -3.45 -0.63 -5.81
CA ILE A 188 -2.41 -1.67 -5.76
C ILE A 188 -1.46 -1.34 -4.60
N THR A 189 -1.40 -2.22 -3.61
CA THR A 189 -0.55 -2.07 -2.41
C THR A 189 0.59 -3.07 -2.37
N GLN A 190 0.50 -4.17 -3.13
CA GLN A 190 1.58 -5.13 -3.29
C GLN A 190 1.66 -5.62 -4.74
N PRO A 191 2.87 -5.77 -5.31
CA PRO A 191 4.11 -5.21 -4.78
C PRO A 191 4.07 -3.67 -4.81
N VAL A 192 4.73 -3.03 -3.85
CA VAL A 192 4.76 -1.57 -3.75
C VAL A 192 5.38 -0.98 -5.03
N GLY A 193 4.73 0.04 -5.60
CA GLY A 193 5.15 0.66 -6.85
C GLY A 193 4.70 -0.06 -8.13
N ALA A 194 3.93 -1.15 -8.02
CA ALA A 194 3.26 -1.71 -9.19
C ALA A 194 2.13 -0.81 -9.68
N THR A 195 1.96 -0.76 -10.99
CA THR A 195 0.94 0.05 -11.67
C THR A 195 0.25 -0.78 -12.74
N PHE A 196 -0.94 -0.36 -13.19
CA PHE A 196 -1.54 -0.93 -14.39
C PHE A 196 -0.90 -0.31 -15.63
N SER A 197 -0.53 -1.14 -16.59
CA SER A 197 -0.01 -0.71 -17.89
C SER A 197 -1.00 -1.08 -18.98
N SER A 198 -1.61 -0.08 -19.61
CA SER A 198 -2.50 -0.27 -20.76
C SER A 198 -1.78 -0.83 -21.99
N SER A 199 -0.47 -0.61 -22.13
CA SER A 199 0.32 -1.17 -23.23
C SER A 199 0.74 -2.63 -23.01
N LYS A 200 0.75 -3.09 -21.75
CA LYS A 200 1.01 -4.49 -21.37
C LYS A 200 -0.26 -5.23 -20.95
N HIS A 201 -1.40 -4.54 -20.95
CA HIS A 201 -2.70 -5.06 -20.56
C HIS A 201 -2.73 -5.71 -19.17
N GLY A 202 -1.96 -5.19 -18.20
CA GLY A 202 -1.83 -5.85 -16.91
C GLY A 202 -1.11 -5.04 -15.83
N VAL A 203 -1.09 -5.60 -14.62
CA VAL A 203 -0.35 -5.03 -13.50
C VAL A 203 1.14 -5.33 -13.68
N VAL A 204 1.95 -4.28 -13.73
CA VAL A 204 3.39 -4.33 -13.96
C VAL A 204 4.18 -3.78 -12.78
N LEU A 205 5.38 -4.31 -12.58
CA LEU A 205 6.40 -3.73 -11.71
C LEU A 205 7.67 -3.55 -12.54
N ASN A 206 8.22 -2.34 -12.58
CA ASN A 206 9.38 -2.00 -13.42
C ASN A 206 9.17 -2.35 -14.91
N GLY A 207 7.95 -2.20 -15.42
CA GLY A 207 7.60 -2.45 -16.82
C GLY A 207 7.30 -3.91 -17.19
N GLU A 208 7.46 -4.85 -16.27
CA GLU A 208 7.20 -6.28 -16.47
C GLU A 208 5.95 -6.74 -15.74
N ILE A 209 5.17 -7.63 -16.36
CA ILE A 209 3.94 -8.19 -15.76
C ILE A 209 4.28 -8.91 -14.45
N VAL A 210 3.54 -8.58 -13.38
CA VAL A 210 3.75 -9.19 -12.07
C VAL A 210 3.23 -10.63 -12.07
N LYS A 211 4.14 -11.58 -11.82
CA LYS A 211 3.84 -13.02 -11.65
C LYS A 211 3.88 -13.48 -10.19
N SER A 212 4.12 -12.54 -9.28
CA SER A 212 4.06 -12.74 -7.84
C SER A 212 2.75 -12.18 -7.28
N LYS A 213 2.58 -12.22 -5.96
CA LYS A 213 1.37 -11.72 -5.29
C LYS A 213 1.09 -10.25 -5.64
N VAL A 214 -0.09 -10.01 -6.20
CA VAL A 214 -0.69 -8.68 -6.33
C VAL A 214 -1.77 -8.53 -5.27
N VAL A 215 -1.78 -7.40 -4.55
CA VAL A 215 -2.82 -7.05 -3.59
C VAL A 215 -3.41 -5.70 -3.94
N ILE A 216 -4.72 -5.66 -4.15
CA ILE A 216 -5.51 -4.44 -4.30
C ILE A 216 -6.44 -4.36 -3.09
N GLN A 217 -6.40 -3.25 -2.37
CA GLN A 217 -7.18 -3.04 -1.15
C GLN A 217 -7.34 -1.55 -0.88
N GLU A 218 -8.12 -1.20 0.15
CA GLU A 218 -8.24 0.18 0.62
C GLU A 218 -6.88 0.80 0.92
N LEU A 219 -6.74 2.08 0.55
CA LEU A 219 -5.49 2.81 0.72
C LEU A 219 -5.40 3.40 2.13
N THR A 220 -4.32 3.10 2.82
CA THR A 220 -3.95 3.82 4.05
C THR A 220 -3.31 5.14 3.67
N LYS A 221 -3.84 6.25 4.20
CA LYS A 221 -3.25 7.59 4.07
C LYS A 221 -2.30 7.85 5.23
N TYR A 222 -1.17 8.50 4.97
CA TYR A 222 -0.09 8.67 5.95
C TYR A 222 0.11 10.08 6.47
N ASP A 223 -0.90 10.98 6.38
CA ASP A 223 -0.79 12.35 6.91
C ASP A 223 0.46 13.12 6.41
N LEU A 224 0.90 12.77 5.20
CA LEU A 224 2.07 13.31 4.51
C LEU A 224 1.65 13.62 3.08
N THR A 225 1.99 14.81 2.61
CA THR A 225 1.82 15.17 1.20
C THR A 225 3.14 15.62 0.59
N ILE A 226 3.33 15.29 -0.68
CA ILE A 226 4.49 15.69 -1.49
C ILE A 226 3.95 16.38 -2.74
N CYS A 227 4.37 17.63 -2.98
CA CYS A 227 3.81 18.46 -4.06
C CYS A 227 2.26 18.58 -4.05
N GLY A 228 1.61 18.38 -2.90
CA GLY A 228 0.15 18.38 -2.77
C GLY A 228 -0.51 17.01 -2.94
N GLU A 229 0.21 16.00 -3.43
CA GLU A 229 -0.29 14.62 -3.56
C GLU A 229 -0.19 13.87 -2.22
N GLU A 230 -1.25 13.13 -1.87
CA GLU A 230 -1.29 12.32 -0.66
C GLU A 230 -0.33 11.12 -0.75
N VAL A 231 0.47 10.93 0.30
CA VAL A 231 1.28 9.72 0.46
C VAL A 231 0.42 8.62 1.06
N THR A 232 0.31 7.51 0.34
CA THR A 232 -0.55 6.37 0.67
C THR A 232 0.20 5.04 0.61
N SER A 233 -0.44 3.96 1.04
CA SER A 233 0.08 2.60 0.93
C SER A 233 0.40 2.14 -0.51
N ALA A 234 -0.10 2.84 -1.53
CA ALA A 234 0.21 2.53 -2.93
C ALA A 234 1.52 3.18 -3.42
N ASN A 235 1.79 4.41 -3.00
CA ASN A 235 2.91 5.20 -3.54
C ASN A 235 4.09 5.38 -2.55
N CYS A 236 3.94 5.05 -1.27
CA CYS A 236 4.95 5.36 -0.25
C CYS A 236 6.34 4.77 -0.56
N GLY A 237 6.43 3.62 -1.24
CA GLY A 237 7.73 3.04 -1.61
C GLY A 237 8.45 3.72 -2.77
N ASN A 238 7.75 4.52 -3.58
CA ASN A 238 8.32 5.27 -4.70
C ASN A 238 7.50 6.53 -4.96
N LEU A 239 7.93 7.65 -4.37
CA LEU A 239 7.27 8.94 -4.49
C LEU A 239 7.74 9.73 -5.73
N SER A 240 8.72 9.21 -6.49
CA SER A 240 9.17 9.82 -7.74
C SER A 240 8.15 9.68 -8.89
N VAL A 241 7.02 9.00 -8.64
CA VAL A 241 5.84 8.98 -9.53
C VAL A 241 5.02 10.25 -9.45
N ILE A 242 5.24 11.09 -8.43
CA ILE A 242 4.54 12.37 -8.24
C ILE A 242 5.21 13.44 -9.11
N ASP A 243 4.40 14.21 -9.81
CA ASP A 243 4.89 15.31 -10.65
C ASP A 243 5.70 16.33 -9.83
N GLY A 244 6.83 16.74 -10.38
CA GLY A 244 7.78 17.63 -9.69
C GLY A 244 8.75 16.90 -8.75
N VAL A 245 8.69 15.56 -8.64
CA VAL A 245 9.63 14.75 -7.87
C VAL A 245 10.61 14.02 -8.79
N SER A 246 11.90 14.07 -8.46
CA SER A 246 12.96 13.30 -9.10
C SER A 246 14.01 12.86 -8.09
N GLY A 247 14.90 11.95 -8.51
CA GLY A 247 15.81 11.25 -7.60
C GLY A 247 15.09 10.12 -6.86
N THR A 248 15.62 9.70 -5.72
CA THR A 248 15.00 8.65 -4.90
C THR A 248 14.28 9.26 -3.71
N VAL A 249 12.95 9.16 -3.70
CA VAL A 249 12.08 9.60 -2.61
C VAL A 249 11.18 8.44 -2.20
N LYS A 250 11.26 8.03 -0.94
CA LYS A 250 10.42 6.96 -0.38
C LYS A 250 10.09 7.20 1.08
N TYR A 251 8.88 6.86 1.48
CA TYR A 251 8.38 6.89 2.83
C TYR A 251 8.17 5.48 3.36
N ASP A 252 8.83 5.15 4.47
CA ASP A 252 8.61 3.93 5.22
C ASP A 252 7.70 4.21 6.43
N PRO A 253 6.42 3.80 6.40
CA PRO A 253 5.49 4.04 7.49
C PRO A 253 5.84 3.27 8.77
N SER A 254 6.61 2.17 8.68
CA SER A 254 6.90 1.31 9.84
C SER A 254 7.78 1.98 10.89
N ASN A 255 8.61 2.93 10.46
CA ASN A 255 9.55 3.71 11.28
C ASN A 255 9.41 5.22 11.05
N LYS A 256 8.38 5.66 10.31
CA LYS A 256 8.11 7.07 9.95
C LYS A 256 9.32 7.73 9.29
N LEU A 257 9.98 7.04 8.35
CA LEU A 257 11.20 7.51 7.70
C LEU A 257 10.94 7.91 6.25
N LEU A 258 11.02 9.22 5.96
CA LEU A 258 11.10 9.75 4.59
C LEU A 258 12.56 9.82 4.17
N THR A 259 12.96 9.01 3.18
CA THR A 259 14.30 9.04 2.60
C THR A 259 14.33 9.95 1.38
N LEU A 260 15.24 10.92 1.39
CA LEU A 260 15.58 11.79 0.27
C LEU A 260 17.01 11.49 -0.17
N GLN A 261 17.19 10.87 -1.33
CA GLN A 261 18.50 10.53 -1.87
C GLN A 261 18.68 11.13 -3.26
N GLY A 262 19.54 12.14 -3.35
CA GLY A 262 19.75 12.89 -4.60
C GLY A 262 18.45 13.48 -5.14
N ALA A 263 17.50 13.85 -4.26
CA ALA A 263 16.14 14.15 -4.65
C ALA A 263 15.96 15.63 -5.03
N THR A 264 15.09 15.90 -6.00
CA THR A 264 14.56 17.24 -6.25
C THR A 264 13.05 17.17 -6.17
N ILE A 265 12.46 17.98 -5.30
CA ILE A 265 11.00 18.11 -5.11
C ILE A 265 10.65 19.57 -5.35
N SER A 266 9.88 19.84 -6.40
CA SER A 266 9.53 21.19 -6.80
C SER A 266 8.03 21.32 -7.05
N SER A 267 7.42 22.36 -6.47
CA SER A 267 6.01 22.69 -6.67
C SER A 267 5.83 24.18 -6.90
N ASN A 268 4.89 24.54 -7.78
CA ASN A 268 4.53 25.93 -8.08
C ASN A 268 3.24 26.37 -7.36
N THR A 269 2.41 25.45 -6.88
CA THR A 269 1.09 25.75 -6.31
C THR A 269 0.96 25.32 -4.84
N THR A 270 1.82 24.41 -4.38
CA THR A 270 1.76 23.80 -3.05
C THR A 270 3.13 23.83 -2.37
N ASN A 271 3.19 23.41 -1.10
CA ASN A 271 4.46 23.08 -0.44
C ASN A 271 5.13 21.88 -1.14
N ALA A 272 6.46 21.77 -1.06
CA ALA A 272 7.14 20.58 -1.55
C ALA A 272 6.86 19.37 -0.63
N ILE A 273 6.84 19.59 0.69
CA ILE A 273 6.52 18.56 1.70
C ILE A 273 5.62 19.19 2.78
N VAL A 274 4.49 18.54 3.08
CA VAL A 274 3.67 18.84 4.28
C VAL A 274 3.53 17.59 5.13
N SER A 275 3.77 17.70 6.44
CA SER A 275 3.59 16.57 7.36
C SER A 275 2.76 16.91 8.60
N TYR A 276 1.86 15.99 8.93
CA TYR A 276 1.13 15.93 10.20
C TYR A 276 1.52 14.67 10.99
N ILE A 277 2.59 13.98 10.61
CA ILE A 277 3.08 12.77 11.26
C ILE A 277 3.87 13.13 12.52
N ASP A 278 3.45 12.61 13.67
CA ASP A 278 4.21 12.73 14.92
C ASP A 278 5.49 11.90 14.91
N GLY A 279 6.64 12.58 14.95
CA GLY A 279 7.96 11.97 14.94
C GLY A 279 8.44 11.58 13.53
N LEU A 280 8.08 12.34 12.49
CA LEU A 280 8.61 12.11 11.15
C LEU A 280 10.14 12.28 11.14
N MET A 281 10.85 11.31 10.57
CA MET A 281 12.28 11.41 10.29
C MET A 281 12.50 11.61 8.79
N ILE A 282 13.18 12.69 8.40
CA ILE A 282 13.66 12.92 7.04
C ILE A 282 15.14 12.55 6.98
N LYS A 283 15.48 11.46 6.29
CA LYS A 283 16.86 11.03 6.07
C LYS A 283 17.36 11.50 4.71
N VAL A 284 18.35 12.37 4.74
CA VAL A 284 18.96 13.00 3.57
C VAL A 284 20.28 12.32 3.23
N ILE A 285 20.39 11.79 2.02
CA ILE A 285 21.58 11.10 1.50
C ILE A 285 22.05 11.83 0.24
N GLY A 286 23.34 12.19 0.20
CA GLY A 286 23.85 13.09 -0.84
C GLY A 286 23.24 14.48 -0.73
N THR A 287 22.92 15.12 -1.85
CA THR A 287 22.31 16.46 -1.88
C THR A 287 20.88 16.36 -2.40
N SER A 288 19.92 16.86 -1.61
CA SER A 288 18.51 16.95 -2.02
C SER A 288 18.02 18.39 -1.95
N THR A 289 17.06 18.75 -2.81
CA THR A 289 16.56 20.12 -2.96
C THR A 289 15.04 20.17 -2.97
N LEU A 290 14.48 21.06 -2.15
CA LEU A 290 13.06 21.43 -2.12
C LEU A 290 12.95 22.85 -2.67
N THR A 291 12.14 23.08 -3.71
CA THR A 291 11.95 24.42 -4.30
C THR A 291 10.48 24.73 -4.50
N VAL A 292 10.03 25.85 -3.94
CA VAL A 292 8.66 26.36 -4.12
C VAL A 292 8.65 27.86 -4.36
N ALA A 293 7.58 28.36 -4.96
CA ALA A 293 7.38 29.80 -5.15
C ALA A 293 6.73 30.42 -3.91
N ASP A 294 5.47 30.09 -3.67
CA ASP A 294 4.59 30.90 -2.80
C ASP A 294 4.20 30.25 -1.46
N ASN A 295 4.71 29.05 -1.19
CA ASN A 295 4.44 28.30 0.02
C ASN A 295 5.73 28.01 0.78
N ALA A 296 5.63 27.45 1.98
CA ALA A 296 6.79 26.91 2.64
C ALA A 296 7.36 25.69 1.90
N ALA A 297 8.70 25.55 1.77
CA ALA A 297 9.27 24.39 1.10
C ALA A 297 9.01 23.10 1.90
N LEU A 298 9.27 23.15 3.21
CA LEU A 298 8.91 22.11 4.17
C LEU A 298 8.01 22.71 5.25
N SER A 299 6.80 22.18 5.41
CA SER A 299 5.88 22.57 6.50
C SER A 299 5.45 21.36 7.31
N PHE A 300 5.38 21.50 8.63
CA PHE A 300 4.93 20.41 9.49
C PHE A 300 4.27 20.93 10.76
N ARG A 301 3.35 20.14 11.32
CA ARG A 301 2.58 20.46 12.54
C ARG A 301 2.80 19.51 13.71
N LYS A 302 3.67 18.52 13.52
CA LYS A 302 4.08 17.56 14.54
C LYS A 302 5.59 17.39 14.53
N PRO A 303 6.21 16.95 15.64
CA PRO A 303 7.67 16.95 15.76
C PRO A 303 8.36 16.24 14.59
N LEU A 304 9.40 16.87 14.05
CA LEU A 304 10.13 16.40 12.87
C LEU A 304 11.64 16.44 13.09
N THR A 305 12.33 15.41 12.61
CA THR A 305 13.81 15.34 12.61
C THR A 305 14.36 15.25 11.20
N ILE A 306 15.32 16.10 10.85
CA ILE A 306 16.11 16.01 9.60
C ILE A 306 17.49 15.44 9.94
N MET A 307 17.91 14.36 9.28
CA MET A 307 19.14 13.63 9.57
C MET A 307 19.77 12.99 8.33
N GLY A 308 20.86 12.23 8.48
CA GLY A 308 21.37 11.31 7.45
C GLY A 308 22.72 11.65 6.81
N GLY A 309 23.43 12.68 7.29
CA GLY A 309 24.76 13.07 6.82
C GLY A 309 24.78 13.87 5.51
N GLY A 310 23.68 13.89 4.76
CA GLY A 310 23.56 14.64 3.50
C GLY A 310 23.31 16.13 3.65
N VAL A 311 23.07 16.78 2.51
CA VAL A 311 22.74 18.21 2.38
C VAL A 311 21.30 18.36 1.91
N LEU A 312 20.47 19.06 2.68
CA LEU A 312 19.12 19.47 2.27
C LEU A 312 19.12 20.97 1.95
N ASN A 313 18.74 21.32 0.72
CA ASN A 313 18.48 22.69 0.34
C ASN A 313 16.97 22.92 0.31
N ALA A 314 16.44 23.79 1.17
CA ALA A 314 15.04 24.19 1.16
C ALA A 314 14.94 25.65 0.68
N LYS A 315 14.13 25.89 -0.35
CA LYS A 315 13.99 27.20 -1.00
C LYS A 315 12.53 27.58 -1.17
N SER A 316 12.17 28.76 -0.68
CA SER A 316 10.89 29.42 -0.94
C SER A 316 11.16 30.83 -1.49
N LYS A 317 10.22 31.45 -2.21
CA LYS A 317 10.37 32.85 -2.63
C LYS A 317 9.70 33.81 -1.66
N SER A 318 8.51 33.49 -1.18
CA SER A 318 7.66 34.45 -0.44
C SER A 318 7.15 33.95 0.93
N ASP A 319 7.40 32.69 1.30
CA ASP A 319 7.03 32.13 2.62
C ASP A 319 8.28 31.55 3.32
N CYS A 320 8.17 30.61 4.25
CA CYS A 320 9.30 30.02 4.96
C CYS A 320 10.05 29.02 4.08
N ALA A 321 11.38 28.95 4.09
CA ALA A 321 12.04 27.76 3.53
C ALA A 321 11.70 26.50 4.35
N ILE A 322 11.71 26.61 5.69
CA ILE A 322 11.26 25.55 6.60
C ILE A 322 10.34 26.17 7.67
N PHE A 323 9.14 25.60 7.82
CA PHE A 323 8.11 26.09 8.75
C PHE A 323 7.70 25.02 9.78
N ALA A 324 8.10 25.24 11.03
CA ALA A 324 7.73 24.43 12.19
C ALA A 324 6.46 24.99 12.85
N ASN A 325 5.30 24.63 12.35
CA ASN A 325 4.04 25.26 12.74
C ASN A 325 3.53 24.70 14.08
N GLU A 326 3.73 25.46 15.17
CA GLU A 326 3.35 25.08 16.55
C GLU A 326 3.96 23.74 16.99
N THR A 327 5.19 23.47 16.56
CA THR A 327 5.85 22.19 16.81
C THR A 327 7.36 22.32 16.79
N ASN A 328 8.04 21.26 17.23
CA ASN A 328 9.49 21.22 17.40
C ASN A 328 10.20 20.69 16.15
N LEU A 329 11.38 21.26 15.88
CA LEU A 329 12.29 20.83 14.81
C LEU A 329 13.59 20.33 15.42
N THR A 330 14.09 19.19 14.92
CA THR A 330 15.45 18.73 15.18
C THR A 330 16.23 18.58 13.88
N ILE A 331 17.45 19.11 13.83
CA ILE A 331 18.43 18.83 12.76
C ILE A 331 19.61 18.11 13.39
N ASP A 332 19.89 16.89 12.92
CA ASP A 332 20.89 15.99 13.51
C ASP A 332 21.86 15.44 12.47
N ASN A 333 23.15 15.73 12.66
CA ASN A 333 24.24 15.15 11.88
C ASN A 333 24.00 15.23 10.37
N CYS A 334 23.63 16.41 9.87
CA CYS A 334 23.46 16.70 8.45
C CYS A 334 23.72 18.19 8.17
N THR A 335 23.61 18.58 6.90
CA THR A 335 23.66 19.99 6.49
C THR A 335 22.30 20.43 5.99
N VAL A 336 21.79 21.56 6.48
CA VAL A 336 20.54 22.16 6.00
C VAL A 336 20.80 23.60 5.56
N ASN A 337 20.42 23.93 4.34
CA ASN A 337 20.46 25.28 3.78
C ASN A 337 19.03 25.72 3.51
N ALA A 338 18.55 26.74 4.21
CA ALA A 338 17.19 27.26 4.11
C ALA A 338 17.23 28.71 3.62
N GLU A 339 16.65 28.98 2.46
CA GLU A 339 16.71 30.30 1.80
C GLU A 339 15.31 30.76 1.37
N SER A 340 14.92 31.96 1.79
CA SER A 340 13.68 32.59 1.34
C SER A 340 13.71 34.12 1.34
N GLY A 341 12.83 34.71 0.54
CA GLY A 341 12.52 36.14 0.57
C GLY A 341 11.73 36.59 1.81
N ALA A 342 11.15 35.67 2.59
CA ALA A 342 10.44 35.99 3.84
C ALA A 342 11.17 35.45 5.08
N TYR A 343 11.08 34.14 5.32
CA TYR A 343 11.65 33.49 6.50
C TYR A 343 12.58 32.34 6.09
N GLY A 344 13.77 32.25 6.70
CA GLY A 344 14.67 31.11 6.48
C GLY A 344 14.11 29.85 7.14
N ILE A 345 14.23 29.78 8.47
CA ILE A 345 13.64 28.73 9.31
C ILE A 345 12.84 29.42 10.41
N ALA A 346 11.54 29.13 10.50
CA ALA A 346 10.67 29.78 11.47
C ALA A 346 9.71 28.81 12.16
N GLY A 347 9.38 29.10 13.42
CA GLY A 347 8.15 28.60 14.05
C GLY A 347 6.96 29.50 13.71
N LYS A 348 5.79 29.29 14.33
CA LYS A 348 4.59 30.12 14.07
C LYS A 348 4.59 31.40 14.88
N SER A 349 4.97 31.32 16.15
CA SER A 349 4.80 32.42 17.11
C SER A 349 5.92 32.57 18.13
N GLY A 350 6.81 31.58 18.26
CA GLY A 350 7.82 31.53 19.30
C GLY A 350 7.28 31.27 20.70
N SER A 351 6.02 30.83 20.81
CA SER A 351 5.37 30.62 22.11
C SER A 351 5.65 29.25 22.72
N SER A 352 5.92 28.23 21.89
CA SER A 352 6.12 26.86 22.35
C SER A 352 7.11 26.05 21.50
N GLU A 353 7.44 26.54 20.31
CA GLU A 353 8.25 25.84 19.32
C GLU A 353 9.72 25.79 19.76
N GLU A 354 10.28 24.59 19.87
CA GLU A 354 11.70 24.39 20.17
C GLU A 354 12.47 23.98 18.90
N PHE A 355 13.61 24.61 18.67
CA PHE A 355 14.53 24.22 17.61
C PHE A 355 15.81 23.62 18.19
N THR A 356 16.06 22.34 17.93
CA THR A 356 17.30 21.66 18.31
C THR A 356 18.22 21.44 17.11
N ILE A 357 19.49 21.78 17.27
CA ILE A 357 20.55 21.50 16.28
C ILE A 357 21.65 20.69 16.97
N ARG A 358 21.93 19.49 16.46
CA ARG A 358 22.90 18.54 17.02
C ARG A 358 23.91 18.13 15.97
N ASN A 359 25.20 18.41 16.23
CA ASN A 359 26.31 18.02 15.35
C ASN A 359 26.08 18.31 13.86
N ALA A 360 25.36 19.39 13.55
CA ALA A 360 24.88 19.71 12.21
C ALA A 360 25.41 21.06 11.73
N THR A 361 25.30 21.30 10.43
CA THR A 361 25.53 22.62 9.84
C THR A 361 24.22 23.18 9.32
N VAL A 362 23.83 24.37 9.78
CA VAL A 362 22.60 25.04 9.35
C VAL A 362 22.96 26.41 8.80
N THR A 363 22.56 26.67 7.56
CA THR A 363 22.59 28.01 6.96
C THR A 363 21.15 28.46 6.74
N ALA A 364 20.79 29.64 7.25
CA ALA A 364 19.46 30.20 7.06
C ALA A 364 19.52 31.64 6.54
N ILE A 365 18.69 31.96 5.55
CA ILE A 365 18.56 33.29 4.95
C ILE A 365 17.07 33.59 4.79
N GLY A 366 16.55 34.57 5.52
CA GLY A 366 15.18 35.08 5.39
C GLY A 366 15.19 36.60 5.36
N THR A 367 15.06 37.20 4.18
CA THR A 367 15.36 38.63 3.98
C THR A 367 14.23 39.57 4.39
N GLY A 368 12.98 39.11 4.37
CA GLY A 368 11.83 39.92 4.74
C GLY A 368 11.66 40.05 6.25
N ASN A 369 11.63 38.92 6.95
CA ASN A 369 11.15 38.86 8.34
C ASN A 369 12.18 38.29 9.32
N GLY A 370 12.96 37.26 8.92
CA GLY A 370 14.03 36.73 9.75
C GLY A 370 14.64 35.44 9.21
N SER A 371 15.93 35.24 9.45
CA SER A 371 16.65 34.05 9.01
C SER A 371 16.40 32.85 9.93
N LEU A 372 16.37 33.04 11.25
CA LEU A 372 16.03 32.02 12.23
C LEU A 372 15.27 32.69 13.38
N CYS A 373 13.95 32.50 13.43
CA CYS A 373 13.04 33.24 14.31
C CYS A 373 11.79 32.44 14.68
N ASP A 374 10.93 33.04 15.50
CA ASP A 374 9.66 32.51 15.97
C ASP A 374 9.76 31.15 16.67
N PHE A 375 10.86 30.94 17.40
CA PHE A 375 11.06 29.80 18.30
C PHE A 375 11.11 30.27 19.75
N ALA A 376 10.49 29.51 20.65
CA ALA A 376 10.57 29.73 22.10
C ALA A 376 11.99 29.47 22.61
N GLU A 377 12.64 28.43 22.07
CA GLU A 377 13.98 28.01 22.48
C GLU A 377 14.82 27.54 21.29
N LEU A 378 16.13 27.85 21.34
CA LEU A 378 17.15 27.30 20.45
C LEU A 378 18.16 26.47 21.26
N ASN A 379 18.17 25.17 21.00
CA ASN A 379 19.00 24.18 21.66
C ASN A 379 20.18 23.77 20.76
N LEU A 380 21.39 24.22 21.09
CA LEU A 380 22.61 23.88 20.34
C LEU A 380 23.41 22.80 21.07
N LYS A 381 23.61 21.64 20.42
CA LYS A 381 24.35 20.51 20.98
C LYS A 381 25.56 20.20 20.10
N GLY A 382 26.75 20.57 20.59
CA GLY A 382 27.99 20.45 19.82
C GLY A 382 28.04 21.39 18.61
N CYS A 383 27.37 22.53 18.69
CA CYS A 383 27.26 23.52 17.62
C CYS A 383 27.32 24.94 18.19
N ASN A 384 27.77 25.90 17.39
CA ASN A 384 27.79 27.33 17.74
C ASN A 384 27.28 28.19 16.59
N ILE A 385 26.70 29.36 16.91
CA ILE A 385 26.41 30.42 15.93
C ILE A 385 27.76 31.02 15.50
N THR A 386 28.01 31.05 14.20
CA THR A 386 29.29 31.48 13.61
C THR A 386 29.15 32.69 12.69
N GLU A 387 27.98 32.87 12.08
CA GLU A 387 27.67 34.06 11.29
C GLU A 387 26.24 34.53 11.61
N PRO A 388 26.00 35.86 11.68
CA PRO A 388 27.02 36.90 11.73
C PRO A 388 27.78 36.89 13.07
N SER A 389 29.01 37.39 13.10
CA SER A 389 29.80 37.47 14.33
C SER A 389 29.09 38.30 15.39
N GLY A 390 29.03 37.80 16.62
CA GLY A 390 28.33 38.45 17.74
C GLY A 390 26.81 38.22 17.78
N ALA A 391 26.24 37.48 16.83
CA ALA A 391 24.83 37.11 16.89
C ALA A 391 24.55 36.11 18.01
N THR A 392 23.41 36.27 18.67
CA THR A 392 22.95 35.41 19.76
C THR A 392 21.47 35.10 19.62
N PHE A 393 20.97 34.05 20.28
CA PHE A 393 19.53 33.82 20.37
C PHE A 393 18.93 34.67 21.50
N SER A 394 17.87 35.41 21.20
CA SER A 394 17.09 36.17 22.18
C SER A 394 15.75 35.48 22.43
N SER A 395 15.53 35.00 23.65
CA SER A 395 14.24 34.44 24.06
C SER A 395 13.13 35.48 24.06
N SER A 396 13.44 36.75 24.31
CA SER A 396 12.46 37.86 24.29
C SER A 396 12.01 38.26 22.88
N MET A 397 12.85 38.01 21.87
CA MET A 397 12.54 38.28 20.45
C MET A 397 12.33 36.99 19.66
N HIS A 398 12.33 35.84 20.33
CA HIS A 398 12.11 34.52 19.76
C HIS A 398 12.99 34.17 18.55
N GLY A 399 14.22 34.68 18.48
CA GLY A 399 15.06 34.50 17.28
C GLY A 399 16.52 34.88 17.44
N ILE A 400 17.30 34.67 16.38
CA ILE A 400 18.70 35.09 16.31
C ILE A 400 18.77 36.58 16.02
N VAL A 401 19.52 37.29 16.85
CA VAL A 401 19.59 38.74 16.87
C VAL A 401 21.04 39.22 16.81
N LEU A 402 21.25 40.37 16.20
CA LEU A 402 22.50 41.11 16.20
C LEU A 402 22.18 42.58 16.51
N ASN A 403 22.90 43.18 17.47
CA ASN A 403 22.66 44.56 17.91
C ASN A 403 21.21 44.87 18.33
N GLY A 404 20.52 43.87 18.90
CA GLY A 404 19.14 44.02 19.37
C GLY A 404 18.07 43.91 18.27
N GLU A 405 18.42 43.50 17.05
CA GLU A 405 17.47 43.30 15.95
C GLU A 405 17.54 41.86 15.41
N ILE A 406 16.41 41.32 14.96
CA ILE A 406 16.35 40.01 14.30
C ILE A 406 17.21 40.02 13.03
N VAL A 407 18.07 39.02 12.87
CA VAL A 407 18.95 38.89 11.71
C VAL A 407 18.12 38.49 10.49
N LYS A 408 18.11 39.36 9.47
CA LYS A 408 17.51 39.12 8.14
C LYS A 408 18.55 38.80 7.05
N SER A 409 19.82 38.73 7.43
CA SER A 409 20.93 38.30 6.59
C SER A 409 21.33 36.86 6.93
N LYS A 410 22.37 36.34 6.29
CA LYS A 410 22.82 34.96 6.48
C LYS A 410 23.15 34.67 7.94
N VAL A 411 22.51 33.65 8.48
CA VAL A 411 22.85 32.99 9.75
C VAL A 411 23.52 31.66 9.45
N VAL A 412 24.63 31.38 10.13
CA VAL A 412 25.32 30.09 10.01
C VAL A 412 25.60 29.51 11.40
N ILE A 413 25.15 28.28 11.60
CA ILE A 413 25.45 27.46 12.78
C ILE A 413 26.28 26.28 12.30
N LYS A 414 27.43 26.04 12.93
CA LYS A 414 28.34 24.95 12.57
C LYS A 414 28.60 24.05 13.76
N LYS A 415 28.97 22.80 13.46
CA LYS A 415 29.55 21.89 14.45
C LYS A 415 30.75 22.56 15.12
N ASP A 416 30.79 22.49 16.44
CA ASP A 416 31.95 22.86 17.22
C ASP A 416 32.98 21.71 17.13
N PRO A 417 34.14 21.91 16.49
CA PRO A 417 35.15 20.86 16.38
C PRO A 417 35.76 20.48 17.73
N THR A 418 35.54 21.28 18.77
CA THR A 418 36.05 21.05 20.14
C THR A 418 35.00 20.46 21.09
N ALA A 419 33.73 20.38 20.67
CA ALA A 419 32.69 19.79 21.49
C ALA A 419 32.89 18.27 21.61
N ILE A 420 32.93 17.79 22.86
CA ILE A 420 32.92 16.35 23.16
C ILE A 420 31.52 15.83 22.88
N GLU A 421 31.39 14.93 21.91
CA GLU A 421 30.11 14.26 21.64
C GLU A 421 29.65 13.53 22.91
N THR A 422 28.54 13.97 23.49
CA THR A 422 27.83 13.16 24.47
C THR A 422 27.25 11.97 23.73
N PRO A 423 27.64 10.72 24.02
CA PRO A 423 27.14 9.58 23.29
C PRO A 423 25.62 9.53 23.41
N THR A 424 24.93 9.65 22.27
CA THR A 424 23.50 9.40 22.19
C THR A 424 23.30 7.91 22.43
N ALA A 425 22.57 7.54 23.49
CA ALA A 425 22.20 6.14 23.70
C ALA A 425 21.33 5.71 22.50
N ASP A 426 21.90 4.89 21.63
CA ASP A 426 21.14 4.22 20.58
C ASP A 426 20.27 3.15 21.25
N ASN A 427 19.09 3.57 21.68
CA ASN A 427 18.09 2.69 22.28
C ASN A 427 17.34 1.88 21.22
N THR A 428 17.75 1.91 19.95
CA THR A 428 17.22 0.93 19.00
C THR A 428 17.71 -0.45 19.42
N ALA A 429 16.79 -1.28 19.89
CA ALA A 429 17.05 -2.68 20.13
C ALA A 429 17.41 -3.32 18.78
N VAL A 430 18.71 -3.41 18.48
CA VAL A 430 19.18 -4.16 17.31
C VAL A 430 18.74 -5.60 17.51
N GLN A 431 17.70 -6.01 16.78
CA GLN A 431 17.22 -7.39 16.84
C GLN A 431 18.21 -8.29 16.11
N GLY A 432 18.82 -9.20 16.86
CA GLY A 432 19.85 -10.07 16.35
C GLY A 432 20.51 -10.91 17.44
N ILE A 433 21.07 -12.03 17.02
CA ILE A 433 21.90 -12.89 17.85
C ILE A 433 23.34 -12.67 17.41
N TYR A 434 24.23 -12.41 18.36
CA TYR A 434 25.65 -12.21 18.11
C TYR A 434 26.49 -13.14 18.99
N THR A 435 27.66 -13.52 18.51
CA THR A 435 28.68 -14.11 19.38
C THR A 435 29.25 -13.06 20.34
N LEU A 436 29.92 -13.48 21.41
CA LEU A 436 30.67 -12.58 22.30
C LEU A 436 31.71 -11.72 21.55
N SER A 437 32.22 -12.19 20.41
CA SER A 437 33.16 -11.48 19.56
C SER A 437 32.48 -10.52 18.57
N GLY A 438 31.16 -10.35 18.64
CA GLY A 438 30.40 -9.41 17.80
C GLY A 438 30.02 -9.92 16.42
N VAL A 439 30.18 -11.22 16.14
CA VAL A 439 29.77 -11.80 14.84
C VAL A 439 28.26 -12.05 14.86
N ARG A 440 27.54 -11.53 13.85
CA ARG A 440 26.09 -11.75 13.71
C ARG A 440 25.80 -13.18 13.29
N MET A 441 24.86 -13.82 13.99
CA MET A 441 24.38 -15.17 13.72
C MET A 441 23.04 -15.12 12.98
N SER A 442 22.88 -15.95 11.95
CA SER A 442 21.60 -16.20 11.28
C SER A 442 20.84 -17.36 11.92
N GLY A 443 19.50 -17.31 11.89
CA GLY A 443 18.63 -18.32 12.50
C GLY A 443 18.15 -17.99 13.91
N GLU A 444 17.47 -18.94 14.55
CA GLU A 444 17.00 -18.77 15.94
C GLU A 444 18.03 -19.31 16.94
N LEU A 445 17.98 -18.80 18.18
CA LEU A 445 18.90 -19.25 19.24
C LEU A 445 18.84 -20.78 19.42
N LYS A 446 17.67 -21.39 19.23
CA LYS A 446 17.45 -22.85 19.36
C LYS A 446 18.23 -23.69 18.33
N ASP A 447 18.69 -23.09 17.25
CA ASP A 447 19.41 -23.77 16.16
C ASP A 447 20.94 -23.61 16.26
N LEU A 448 21.44 -22.73 17.13
CA LEU A 448 22.87 -22.47 17.29
C LEU A 448 23.59 -23.52 18.16
N PRO A 449 24.92 -23.71 18.05
CA PRO A 449 25.66 -24.54 19.00
C PRO A 449 25.51 -24.09 20.46
N LYS A 450 25.87 -24.95 21.42
CA LYS A 450 25.99 -24.56 22.84
C LYS A 450 27.03 -23.45 22.97
N GLY A 451 26.73 -22.41 23.74
CA GLY A 451 27.59 -21.24 23.82
C GLY A 451 26.94 -20.03 24.47
N VAL A 452 27.68 -18.93 24.50
CA VAL A 452 27.22 -17.65 25.03
C VAL A 452 27.01 -16.67 23.89
N TYR A 453 25.81 -16.10 23.83
CA TYR A 453 25.38 -15.20 22.78
C TYR A 453 24.87 -13.89 23.36
N ILE A 454 24.90 -12.82 22.56
CA ILE A 454 24.17 -11.58 22.82
C ILE A 454 22.90 -11.62 21.96
N VAL A 455 21.75 -11.81 22.59
CA VAL A 455 20.44 -11.86 21.94
C VAL A 455 19.69 -10.58 22.27
N ASN A 456 19.45 -9.73 21.27
CA ASN A 456 18.77 -8.45 21.42
C ASN A 456 19.35 -7.61 22.58
N GLY A 457 20.69 -7.55 22.65
CA GLY A 457 21.43 -6.81 23.69
C GLY A 457 21.57 -7.52 25.04
N LYS A 458 21.03 -8.72 25.24
CA LYS A 458 21.17 -9.48 26.50
C LYS A 458 22.10 -10.68 26.33
N LYS A 459 23.01 -10.89 27.29
CA LYS A 459 23.82 -12.11 27.37
C LYS A 459 22.93 -13.30 27.70
N VAL A 460 22.92 -14.31 26.83
CA VAL A 460 22.17 -15.55 26.98
C VAL A 460 23.12 -16.74 26.86
N VAL A 461 23.03 -17.68 27.80
CA VAL A 461 23.80 -18.93 27.79
C VAL A 461 22.90 -20.03 27.25
N LYS A 462 23.28 -20.61 26.10
CA LYS A 462 22.62 -21.78 25.53
C LYS A 462 23.30 -23.04 26.05
N GLN A 463 22.56 -23.81 26.84
CA GLN A 463 23.02 -25.04 27.48
C GLN A 463 22.96 -26.28 26.59
#